data_AF-A0A1F2KGP2-F1
#
_entry.id   AF-A0A1F2KGP2-F1
#
_cell.length_a   1.000
_cell.length_b   1.000
_cell.length_c   1.000
_cell.angle_alpha   90.00
_cell.angle_beta   90.00
_cell.angle_gamma   90.00
#
_symmetry.space_group_name_H-M   'P 1'
#
loop_
_entity.id
_entity.type
_entity.pdbx_description
1 polymer ?
#
loop_
_entity_poly.entity_id
_entity_poly.type
_entity_poly.pdbx_seq_one_letter_code
_entity_poly.pdbx_strand_id
1 'polypeptide(L)'
;MANAPKTAAKQESNNGGSFFAQAAIIICFIVGFCVWKFVMGNPTNFVDNNPENAPNPGNYLGMVYHAGAIVPVLLGLFLMVWVFSVERLIVINKASGTGNVGNFVRKIQTLINGGNIDTAIAECDKQKGSVANVVKAGLLKYKAVSVDPNVDTEKATIAIQKEIEETTALEMPMLEKNLNVIATLVSIGTLCGLLGTVTGMIKAFSALATGGAPDSAKLANGISEALINTATGIATSTFAIVLYNIFTAKIDKLTYSIDEAGFSIVQTYAANHK
;
A
#
# COMPACT_ATOMS: atom_id res chain seq x y z
N MET A 1 35.17 35.66 16.41
CA MET A 1 34.45 34.73 17.31
C MET A 1 33.45 33.97 16.47
N ALA A 2 33.64 32.67 16.35
CA ALA A 2 32.97 31.81 15.38
C ALA A 2 31.54 31.45 15.83
N ASN A 3 30.56 31.68 14.96
CA ASN A 3 29.23 31.09 15.09
C ASN A 3 29.30 29.64 14.61
N ALA A 4 29.21 28.70 15.55
CA ALA A 4 29.00 27.30 15.25
C ALA A 4 27.56 27.08 14.73
N PRO A 5 27.34 26.33 13.64
CA PRO A 5 26.00 25.90 13.28
C PRO A 5 25.53 24.81 14.25
N LYS A 6 24.32 24.99 14.78
CA LYS A 6 23.63 24.03 15.64
C LYS A 6 23.51 22.68 14.93
N THR A 7 23.85 21.64 15.68
CA THR A 7 23.77 20.22 15.35
C THR A 7 22.41 19.87 14.72
N ALA A 8 22.43 19.48 13.44
CA ALA A 8 21.29 18.84 12.80
C ALA A 8 20.99 17.53 13.55
N ALA A 9 19.77 17.41 14.07
CA ALA A 9 19.30 16.17 14.67
C ALA A 9 19.41 15.04 13.62
N LYS A 10 20.17 14.00 13.98
CA LYS A 10 20.39 12.81 13.18
C LYS A 10 19.02 12.15 12.96
N GLN A 11 18.48 12.23 11.75
CA GLN A 11 17.39 11.34 11.33
C GLN A 11 17.94 9.92 11.43
N GLU A 12 17.53 9.16 12.45
CA GLU A 12 17.70 7.72 12.46
C GLU A 12 16.89 7.18 11.29
N SER A 13 17.57 6.83 10.20
CA SER A 13 16.96 6.12 9.10
C SER A 13 16.45 4.81 9.68
N ASN A 14 15.13 4.63 9.64
CA ASN A 14 14.49 3.39 10.05
C ASN A 14 14.78 2.30 8.99
N ASN A 15 16.05 1.84 8.94
CA ASN A 15 16.61 0.91 7.97
C ASN A 15 15.96 -0.48 8.03
N GLY A 16 15.28 -0.84 9.13
CA GLY A 16 14.60 -2.12 9.25
C GLY A 16 13.40 -2.24 8.30
N GLY A 17 12.68 -1.13 8.07
CA GLY A 17 11.51 -1.14 7.20
C GLY A 17 11.85 -1.17 5.70
N SER A 18 12.95 -0.54 5.29
CA SER A 18 13.44 -0.62 3.91
C SER A 18 14.07 -1.98 3.62
N PHE A 19 14.79 -2.55 4.60
CA PHE A 19 15.36 -3.90 4.48
C PHE A 19 14.27 -4.97 4.33
N PHE A 20 13.21 -4.91 5.14
CA PHE A 20 12.09 -5.84 5.00
C PHE A 20 11.42 -5.75 3.62
N ALA A 21 11.15 -4.53 3.13
CA ALA A 21 10.55 -4.34 1.82
C ALA A 21 11.46 -4.87 0.69
N GLN A 22 12.76 -4.60 0.74
CA GLN A 22 13.72 -5.12 -0.24
C GLN A 22 13.82 -6.66 -0.21
N ALA A 23 13.90 -7.24 0.99
CA ALA A 23 13.93 -8.69 1.17
C ALA A 23 12.63 -9.34 0.67
N ALA A 24 11.48 -8.75 0.98
CA ALA A 24 10.18 -9.24 0.52
C ALA A 24 10.07 -9.29 -1.00
N ILE A 25 10.58 -8.28 -1.70
CA ILE A 25 10.61 -8.24 -3.18
C ILE A 25 11.42 -9.41 -3.73
N ILE A 26 12.65 -9.60 -3.24
CA ILE A 26 13.53 -10.69 -3.69
C ILE A 26 12.88 -12.06 -3.41
N ILE A 27 12.33 -12.24 -2.22
CA ILE A 27 11.64 -13.47 -1.83
C ILE A 27 10.44 -13.73 -2.75
N CYS A 28 9.63 -12.73 -3.10
CA CYS A 28 8.49 -12.90 -3.99
C CYS A 28 8.91 -13.40 -5.38
N PHE A 29 10.00 -12.88 -5.95
CA PHE A 29 10.51 -13.37 -7.24
C PHE A 29 11.09 -14.78 -7.15
N ILE A 30 11.82 -15.11 -6.07
CA ILE A 30 12.34 -16.46 -5.85
C ILE A 30 11.18 -17.45 -5.71
N VAL A 31 10.18 -17.11 -4.89
CA VAL A 31 8.98 -17.95 -4.71
C VAL A 31 8.20 -18.09 -6.01
N GLY A 32 8.01 -16.99 -6.76
CA GLY A 32 7.36 -17.03 -8.08
C GLY A 32 8.08 -17.95 -9.05
N PHE A 33 9.41 -17.90 -9.08
CA PHE A 33 10.24 -18.82 -9.88
C PHE A 33 10.13 -20.28 -9.41
N CYS A 34 10.17 -20.52 -8.10
CA CYS A 34 10.01 -21.86 -7.53
C CYS A 34 8.63 -22.45 -7.84
N VAL A 35 7.56 -21.66 -7.72
CA VAL A 35 6.20 -22.10 -8.04
C VAL A 35 6.09 -22.44 -9.53
N TRP A 36 6.61 -21.57 -10.41
CA TRP A 36 6.62 -21.84 -11.83
C TRP A 36 7.38 -23.13 -12.17
N LYS A 37 8.60 -23.30 -11.64
CA LYS A 37 9.46 -24.44 -11.96
C LYS A 37 8.97 -25.77 -11.36
N PHE A 38 8.57 -25.77 -10.08
CA PHE A 38 8.31 -27.01 -9.34
C PHE A 38 6.82 -27.38 -9.26
N VAL A 39 5.92 -26.40 -9.30
CA VAL A 39 4.47 -26.65 -9.20
C VAL A 39 3.85 -26.69 -10.59
N MET A 40 4.08 -25.65 -11.40
CA MET A 40 3.50 -25.58 -12.75
C MET A 40 4.25 -26.50 -13.73
N GLY A 41 5.57 -26.57 -13.61
CA GLY A 41 6.43 -27.51 -14.35
C GLY A 41 6.42 -28.95 -13.85
N ASN A 42 5.53 -29.32 -12.92
CA ASN A 42 5.45 -30.70 -12.44
C ASN A 42 5.10 -31.65 -13.60
N PRO A 43 5.88 -32.74 -13.83
CA PRO A 43 5.62 -33.76 -14.84
C PRO A 43 4.16 -34.19 -14.96
N THR A 44 3.44 -34.32 -13.84
CA THR A 44 2.02 -34.75 -13.83
C THR A 44 1.06 -33.82 -14.56
N ASN A 45 1.49 -32.60 -14.85
CA ASN A 45 0.67 -31.63 -15.58
C ASN A 45 0.67 -31.85 -17.09
N PHE A 46 1.51 -32.75 -17.60
CA PHE A 46 1.77 -32.93 -19.03
C PHE A 46 1.50 -34.36 -19.49
N VAL A 47 1.22 -34.49 -20.78
CA VAL A 47 0.99 -35.79 -21.41
C VAL A 47 2.25 -36.65 -21.27
N ASP A 48 2.07 -37.93 -20.93
CA ASP A 48 3.14 -38.90 -20.66
C ASP A 48 4.10 -38.51 -19.52
N ASN A 49 3.69 -37.59 -18.64
CA ASN A 49 4.53 -37.03 -17.58
C ASN A 49 5.83 -36.38 -18.10
N ASN A 50 5.81 -35.79 -19.30
CA ASN A 50 6.95 -35.05 -19.84
C ASN A 50 6.62 -33.56 -20.01
N PRO A 51 7.29 -32.63 -19.28
CA PRO A 51 7.09 -31.19 -19.42
C PRO A 51 7.31 -30.59 -20.82
N GLU A 52 7.99 -31.32 -21.72
CA GLU A 52 8.14 -30.89 -23.12
C GLU A 52 6.90 -31.18 -23.97
N ASN A 53 6.03 -32.08 -23.50
CA ASN A 53 4.79 -32.42 -24.19
C ASN A 53 3.69 -31.39 -23.90
N ALA A 54 2.61 -31.48 -24.67
CA ALA A 54 1.42 -30.68 -24.44
C ALA A 54 0.89 -30.89 -23.00
N PRO A 55 0.36 -29.84 -22.37
CA PRO A 55 -0.29 -29.97 -21.07
C PRO A 55 -1.53 -30.85 -21.17
N ASN A 56 -1.86 -31.56 -20.10
CA ASN A 56 -3.06 -32.40 -20.04
C ASN A 56 -4.32 -31.56 -20.31
N PRO A 57 -5.32 -32.08 -21.05
CA PRO A 57 -6.53 -31.34 -21.37
C PRO A 57 -7.20 -30.77 -20.12
N GLY A 58 -7.42 -29.46 -20.07
CA GLY A 58 -8.00 -28.75 -18.93
C GLY A 58 -7.03 -28.41 -17.80
N ASN A 59 -5.75 -28.79 -17.88
CA ASN A 59 -4.76 -28.45 -16.86
C ASN A 59 -4.13 -27.07 -17.12
N TYR A 60 -4.70 -26.04 -16.47
CA TYR A 60 -4.23 -24.66 -16.55
C TYR A 60 -2.81 -24.45 -15.99
N LEU A 61 -2.34 -25.27 -15.05
CA LEU A 61 -0.97 -25.13 -14.52
C LEU A 61 0.07 -25.49 -15.58
N GLY A 62 -0.16 -26.56 -16.34
CA GLY A 62 0.69 -26.94 -17.46
C GLY A 62 0.65 -25.91 -18.59
N MET A 63 -0.53 -25.34 -18.87
CA MET A 63 -0.66 -24.24 -19.85
C MET A 63 0.15 -23.01 -19.43
N VAL A 64 0.07 -22.62 -18.16
CA VAL A 64 0.80 -21.47 -17.61
C VAL A 64 2.31 -21.72 -17.58
N TYR A 65 2.76 -22.95 -17.36
CA TYR A 65 4.18 -23.29 -17.46
C TYR A 65 4.73 -23.06 -18.87
N HIS A 66 4.00 -23.50 -19.90
CA HIS A 66 4.36 -23.33 -21.31
C HIS A 66 4.34 -21.87 -21.80
N ALA A 67 3.73 -20.95 -21.05
CA ALA A 67 3.74 -19.52 -21.36
C ALA A 67 5.08 -18.81 -21.07
N GLY A 68 6.12 -19.56 -20.69
CA GLY A 68 7.51 -19.11 -20.79
C GLY A 68 8.01 -18.26 -19.63
N ALA A 69 9.19 -17.66 -19.84
CA ALA A 69 10.01 -17.07 -18.77
C ALA A 69 9.45 -15.77 -18.15
N ILE A 70 8.41 -15.17 -18.73
CA ILE A 70 7.76 -13.95 -18.21
C ILE A 70 6.77 -14.30 -17.09
N VAL A 71 6.19 -15.50 -17.11
CA VAL A 71 5.27 -16.01 -16.10
C VAL A 71 5.82 -15.95 -14.67
N PRO A 72 7.03 -16.46 -14.35
CA PRO A 72 7.57 -16.38 -12.99
C PRO A 72 7.75 -14.93 -12.50
N VAL A 73 8.03 -13.98 -13.40
CA VAL A 73 8.09 -12.55 -13.09
C VAL A 73 6.70 -12.03 -12.74
N LEU A 74 5.68 -12.33 -13.56
CA LEU A 74 4.30 -11.96 -13.30
C LEU A 74 3.76 -12.57 -12.00
N LEU A 75 4.10 -13.82 -11.70
CA LEU A 75 3.78 -14.45 -10.41
C LEU A 75 4.48 -13.75 -9.25
N GLY A 76 5.75 -13.36 -9.40
CA GLY A 76 6.46 -12.56 -8.40
C GLY A 76 5.77 -11.23 -8.12
N LEU A 77 5.35 -10.52 -9.16
CA LEU A 77 4.59 -9.27 -9.05
C LEU A 77 3.22 -9.50 -8.37
N PHE A 78 2.51 -10.58 -8.72
CA PHE A 78 1.25 -10.95 -8.08
C PHE A 78 1.42 -11.23 -6.59
N LEU A 79 2.47 -11.96 -6.20
CA LEU A 79 2.78 -12.21 -4.79
C LEU A 79 3.15 -10.92 -4.06
N MET A 80 3.90 -10.02 -4.69
CA MET A 80 4.20 -8.70 -4.12
C MET A 80 2.92 -7.91 -3.80
N VAL A 81 1.92 -7.92 -4.70
CA VAL A 81 0.62 -7.27 -4.45
C VAL A 81 0.03 -7.77 -3.13
N TRP A 82 0.00 -9.09 -2.92
CA TRP A 82 -0.54 -9.67 -1.69
C TRP A 82 0.30 -9.37 -0.45
N VAL A 83 1.62 -9.52 -0.51
CA VAL A 83 2.52 -9.27 0.62
C VAL A 83 2.42 -7.83 1.10
N PHE A 84 2.53 -6.85 0.19
CA PHE A 84 2.40 -5.44 0.55
C PHE A 84 0.99 -5.07 0.99
N SER A 85 -0.04 -5.73 0.44
CA SER A 85 -1.43 -5.48 0.88
C SER A 85 -1.69 -5.98 2.30
N VAL A 86 -1.15 -7.14 2.68
CA VAL A 86 -1.26 -7.65 4.05
C VAL A 86 -0.51 -6.75 5.03
N GLU A 87 0.72 -6.36 4.70
CA GLU A 87 1.49 -5.39 5.49
C GLU A 87 0.69 -4.10 5.68
N ARG A 88 0.14 -3.57 4.59
CA ARG A 88 -0.59 -2.31 4.61
C ARG A 88 -1.88 -2.38 5.41
N LEU A 89 -2.61 -3.50 5.33
CA LEU A 89 -3.80 -3.77 6.12
C LEU A 89 -3.48 -3.77 7.61
N ILE A 90 -2.39 -4.42 8.03
CA ILE A 90 -1.96 -4.46 9.44
C ILE A 90 -1.61 -3.06 9.94
N VAL A 91 -0.82 -2.29 9.18
CA VAL A 91 -0.37 -0.96 9.62
C VAL A 91 -1.52 0.05 9.64
N ILE A 92 -2.42 0.07 8.64
CA ILE A 92 -3.62 0.94 8.65
C ILE A 92 -4.55 0.59 9.81
N ASN A 93 -4.78 -0.70 10.06
CA ASN A 93 -5.61 -1.12 11.18
C ASN A 93 -4.98 -0.72 12.51
N LYS A 94 -3.66 -0.86 12.66
CA LYS A 94 -2.93 -0.41 13.86
C LYS A 94 -3.01 1.11 14.04
N ALA A 95 -2.92 1.87 12.94
CA ALA A 95 -3.04 3.33 12.96
C ALA A 95 -4.47 3.81 13.28
N SER A 96 -5.49 2.99 13.01
CA SER A 96 -6.87 3.29 13.40
C SER A 96 -7.11 3.21 14.92
N GLY A 97 -6.16 2.63 15.68
CA GLY A 97 -6.25 2.48 17.13
C GLY A 97 -7.03 1.24 17.56
N THR A 98 -7.41 1.20 18.84
CA THR A 98 -8.08 0.03 19.47
C THR A 98 -9.59 0.00 19.25
N GLY A 99 -10.19 1.14 18.93
CA GLY A 99 -11.65 1.30 18.83
C GLY A 99 -12.11 1.91 17.50
N ASN A 100 -13.42 2.07 17.35
CA ASN A 100 -14.00 2.73 16.18
C ASN A 100 -13.70 4.24 16.21
N VAL A 101 -12.97 4.72 15.19
CA VAL A 101 -12.53 6.10 15.06
C VAL A 101 -13.72 7.10 15.08
N GLY A 102 -14.83 6.80 14.42
CA GLY A 102 -15.98 7.71 14.39
C GLY A 102 -16.64 7.86 15.77
N ASN A 103 -16.75 6.78 16.53
CA ASN A 103 -17.25 6.85 17.91
C ASN A 103 -16.27 7.60 18.82
N PHE A 104 -14.97 7.43 18.60
CA PHE A 104 -13.93 8.18 19.30
C PHE A 104 -14.06 9.68 19.04
N VAL A 105 -14.14 10.12 17.78
CA VAL A 105 -14.29 11.55 17.42
C VAL A 105 -15.53 12.15 18.06
N ARG A 106 -16.69 11.48 18.00
CA ARG A 106 -17.93 11.94 18.66
C ARG A 106 -17.78 12.07 20.18
N LYS A 107 -17.09 11.13 20.81
CA LYS A 107 -16.81 11.17 22.26
C LYS A 107 -15.90 12.36 22.60
N ILE A 108 -14.87 12.60 21.80
CA ILE A 108 -13.96 13.74 21.96
C ILE A 108 -14.71 15.08 21.80
N GLN A 109 -15.53 15.23 20.76
CA GLN A 109 -16.38 16.42 20.56
C GLN A 109 -17.26 16.70 21.79
N THR A 110 -17.89 15.66 22.35
CA THR A 110 -18.73 15.77 23.56
C THR A 110 -17.92 16.23 24.78
N LEU A 111 -16.71 15.67 24.98
CA LEU A 111 -15.85 16.02 26.10
C LEU A 111 -15.31 17.45 25.99
N ILE A 112 -14.91 17.88 24.80
CA ILE A 112 -14.40 19.23 24.54
C ILE A 112 -15.51 20.27 24.76
N ASN A 113 -16.71 20.02 24.24
CA ASN A 113 -17.87 20.89 24.45
C ASN A 113 -18.29 20.97 25.92
N GLY A 114 -18.07 19.91 26.70
CA GLY A 114 -18.25 19.90 28.14
C GLY A 114 -17.11 20.52 28.95
N GLY A 115 -16.07 21.06 28.31
CA GLY A 115 -14.90 21.66 28.97
C GLY A 115 -13.93 20.64 29.62
N ASN A 116 -14.16 19.33 29.43
CA ASN A 116 -13.40 18.27 30.08
C ASN A 116 -12.15 17.87 29.27
N ILE A 117 -11.23 18.82 29.06
CA ILE A 117 -10.05 18.64 28.19
C ILE A 117 -9.11 17.55 28.72
N ASP A 118 -8.88 17.47 30.04
CA ASP A 118 -8.02 16.43 30.63
C ASP A 118 -8.56 15.02 30.42
N THR A 119 -9.89 14.87 30.46
CA THR A 119 -10.54 13.58 30.19
C THR A 119 -10.45 13.24 28.70
N ALA A 120 -10.58 14.23 27.81
CA ALA A 120 -10.39 14.04 26.38
C ALA A 120 -8.97 13.56 26.04
N ILE A 121 -7.94 14.13 26.67
CA ILE A 121 -6.54 13.69 26.53
C ILE A 121 -6.38 12.24 26.99
N ALA A 122 -6.95 11.87 28.14
CA ALA A 122 -6.90 10.50 28.66
C ALA A 122 -7.61 9.49 27.75
N GLU A 123 -8.67 9.90 27.05
CA GLU A 123 -9.33 9.05 26.06
C GLU A 123 -8.50 8.86 24.78
N CYS A 124 -7.72 9.87 24.36
CA CYS A 124 -6.76 9.71 23.27
C CYS A 124 -5.70 8.63 23.61
N ASP A 125 -5.23 8.60 24.86
CA ASP A 125 -4.26 7.59 25.32
C ASP A 125 -4.81 6.17 25.32
N LYS A 126 -6.12 6.01 25.52
CA LYS A 126 -6.80 4.73 25.41
C LYS A 126 -6.97 4.30 23.96
N GLN A 127 -7.42 5.21 23.08
CA GLN A 127 -7.69 4.92 21.66
C GLN A 127 -6.41 4.54 20.91
N LYS A 128 -5.31 5.26 21.13
CA LYS A 128 -4.03 5.12 20.40
C LYS A 128 -4.19 5.27 18.87
N GLY A 129 -3.08 5.18 18.15
CA GLY A 129 -3.08 5.31 16.69
C GLY A 129 -3.02 6.76 16.23
N SER A 130 -2.96 6.97 14.92
CA SER A 130 -2.62 8.26 14.31
C SER A 130 -3.69 9.32 14.59
N VAL A 131 -4.98 8.97 14.52
CA VAL A 131 -6.07 9.93 14.83
C VAL A 131 -5.99 10.40 16.28
N ALA A 132 -5.79 9.48 17.22
CA ALA A 132 -5.68 9.82 18.63
C ALA A 132 -4.41 10.64 18.93
N ASN A 133 -3.28 10.33 18.29
CA ASN A 133 -2.03 11.08 18.44
C ASN A 133 -2.19 12.54 18.00
N VAL A 134 -2.78 12.76 16.82
CA VAL A 134 -3.00 14.11 16.30
C VAL A 134 -3.99 14.89 17.17
N VAL A 135 -5.12 14.28 17.52
CA VAL A 135 -6.12 14.90 18.40
C VAL A 135 -5.52 15.24 19.75
N LYS A 136 -4.69 14.35 20.33
CA LYS A 136 -3.98 14.61 21.58
C LYS A 136 -3.02 15.80 21.47
N ALA A 137 -2.24 15.89 20.40
CA ALA A 137 -1.35 17.03 20.17
C ALA A 137 -2.13 18.35 20.11
N GLY A 138 -3.24 18.37 19.38
CA GLY A 138 -4.15 19.53 19.34
C GLY A 138 -4.72 19.91 20.71
N LEU A 139 -5.15 18.93 21.52
CA LEU A 139 -5.67 19.16 22.88
C LEU A 139 -4.59 19.62 23.87
N LEU A 140 -3.37 19.11 23.75
CA LEU A 140 -2.24 19.57 24.56
C LEU A 140 -1.88 21.01 24.21
N LYS A 141 -1.91 21.35 22.91
CA LYS A 141 -1.70 22.73 22.45
C LYS A 141 -2.80 23.66 22.95
N TYR A 142 -4.06 23.23 22.85
CA TYR A 142 -5.21 23.92 23.43
C TYR A 142 -4.96 24.27 24.89
N LYS A 143 -4.56 23.28 25.70
CA LYS A 143 -4.28 23.49 27.13
C LYS A 143 -3.11 24.45 27.37
N ALA A 144 -2.05 24.35 26.55
CA ALA A 144 -0.88 25.22 26.67
C ALA A 144 -1.21 26.69 26.37
N VAL A 145 -2.00 26.97 25.33
CA VAL A 145 -2.37 28.33 24.95
C VAL A 145 -3.45 28.93 25.86
N SER A 146 -4.35 28.11 26.43
CA SER A 146 -5.34 28.58 27.43
C SER A 146 -4.70 29.08 28.74
N VAL A 147 -3.48 28.64 29.07
CA VAL A 147 -2.80 29.03 30.30
C VAL A 147 -1.92 30.27 30.08
N ASP A 148 -1.57 30.61 28.84
CA ASP A 148 -0.72 31.76 28.53
C ASP A 148 -1.56 33.06 28.41
N PRO A 149 -1.43 34.01 29.35
CA PRO A 149 -2.22 35.24 29.33
C PRO A 149 -1.82 36.22 28.21
N ASN A 150 -0.74 35.97 27.46
CA ASN A 150 -0.26 36.87 26.40
C ASN A 150 -0.75 36.50 24.99
N VAL A 151 -1.51 35.41 24.86
CA VAL A 151 -1.95 34.90 23.56
C VAL A 151 -3.40 35.30 23.31
N ASP A 152 -3.61 36.14 22.29
CA ASP A 152 -4.93 36.49 21.79
C ASP A 152 -5.65 35.25 21.24
N THR A 153 -6.98 35.21 21.33
CA THR A 153 -7.82 34.10 20.89
C THR A 153 -7.55 33.74 19.41
N GLU A 154 -7.33 34.75 18.55
CA GLU A 154 -6.98 34.53 17.14
C GLU A 154 -5.61 33.86 16.96
N LYS A 155 -4.61 34.26 17.76
CA LYS A 155 -3.28 33.64 17.70
C LYS A 155 -3.30 32.22 18.25
N ALA A 156 -4.11 31.98 19.28
CA ALA A 156 -4.27 30.66 19.88
C ALA A 156 -4.95 29.67 18.94
N THR A 157 -6.03 30.06 18.24
CA THR A 157 -6.72 29.18 17.27
C THR A 157 -5.79 28.81 16.11
N ILE A 158 -5.04 29.77 15.58
CA ILE A 158 -4.02 29.52 14.54
C ILE A 158 -2.94 28.56 15.05
N ALA A 159 -2.47 28.75 16.29
CA ALA A 159 -1.44 27.87 16.87
C ALA A 159 -1.94 26.44 17.07
N ILE A 160 -3.20 26.24 17.47
CA ILE A 160 -3.82 24.92 17.62
C ILE A 160 -4.00 24.25 16.26
N GLN A 161 -4.55 24.98 15.28
CA GLN A 161 -4.73 24.46 13.92
C GLN A 161 -3.40 24.03 13.30
N LYS A 162 -2.38 24.89 13.43
CA LYS A 162 -1.03 24.60 12.93
C LYS A 162 -0.43 23.34 13.57
N GLU A 163 -0.61 23.15 14.88
CA GLU A 163 -0.13 21.93 15.56
C GLU A 163 -0.80 20.67 15.02
N ILE A 164 -2.12 20.73 14.77
CA ILE A 164 -2.89 19.62 14.20
C ILE A 164 -2.38 19.30 12.79
N GLU A 165 -2.20 20.33 11.95
CA GLU A 165 -1.70 20.17 10.58
C GLU A 165 -0.27 19.60 10.56
N GLU A 166 0.64 20.13 11.40
CA GLU A 166 2.01 19.64 11.51
C GLU A 166 2.06 18.18 12.00
N THR A 167 1.27 17.83 13.02
CA THR A 167 1.23 16.46 13.54
C THR A 167 0.62 15.50 12.52
N THR A 168 -0.41 15.93 11.78
CA THR A 168 -1.00 15.15 10.69
C THR A 168 0.03 14.88 9.60
N ALA A 169 0.78 15.90 9.18
CA ALA A 169 1.83 15.77 8.18
C ALA A 169 2.97 14.83 8.63
N LEU A 170 3.21 14.70 9.94
CA LEU A 170 4.19 13.74 10.49
C LEU A 170 3.67 12.29 10.52
N GLU A 171 2.37 12.08 10.66
CA GLU A 171 1.73 10.75 10.69
C GLU A 171 1.45 10.19 9.29
N MET A 172 1.12 11.05 8.32
CA MET A 172 0.78 10.67 6.94
C MET A 172 1.82 9.77 6.24
N PRO A 173 3.14 10.05 6.29
CA PRO A 173 4.14 9.21 5.65
C PRO A 173 4.12 7.75 6.11
N MET A 174 3.72 7.49 7.36
CA MET A 174 3.60 6.12 7.88
C MET A 174 2.36 5.41 7.31
N LEU A 175 1.27 6.14 7.06
CA LEU A 175 0.04 5.62 6.46
C LEU A 175 0.22 5.31 4.97
N GLU A 176 0.95 6.16 4.26
CA GLU A 176 1.20 6.04 2.81
C GLU A 176 2.38 5.14 2.47
N LYS A 177 3.19 4.74 3.47
CA LYS A 177 4.34 3.87 3.26
C LYS A 177 3.95 2.59 2.50
N ASN A 178 4.73 2.28 1.48
CA ASN A 178 4.56 1.17 0.53
C ASN A 178 3.30 1.23 -0.36
N LEU A 179 2.40 2.20 -0.17
CA LEU A 179 1.23 2.36 -1.03
C LEU A 179 1.64 2.71 -2.48
N ASN A 180 2.70 3.51 -2.63
CA ASN A 180 3.31 3.80 -3.93
C ASN A 180 3.85 2.55 -4.63
N VAL A 181 4.30 1.54 -3.88
CA VAL A 181 4.75 0.26 -4.47
C VAL A 181 3.56 -0.46 -5.08
N ILE A 182 2.42 -0.54 -4.37
CA ILE A 182 1.19 -1.13 -4.90
C ILE A 182 0.69 -0.36 -6.14
N ALA A 183 0.72 0.98 -6.10
CA ALA A 183 0.37 1.82 -7.24
C ALA A 183 1.24 1.51 -8.47
N THR A 184 2.54 1.35 -8.26
CA THR A 184 3.50 1.02 -9.33
C THR A 184 3.25 -0.38 -9.90
N LEU A 185 2.86 -1.35 -9.06
CA LEU A 185 2.52 -2.71 -9.49
C LEU A 185 1.31 -2.75 -10.44
N VAL A 186 0.39 -1.77 -10.36
CA VAL A 186 -0.71 -1.62 -11.34
C VAL A 186 -0.17 -1.47 -12.75
N SER A 187 0.79 -0.55 -12.95
CA SER A 187 1.36 -0.30 -14.27
C SER A 187 2.30 -1.42 -14.70
N ILE A 188 3.17 -1.88 -13.79
CA ILE A 188 4.16 -2.92 -14.11
C ILE A 188 3.47 -4.25 -14.47
N GLY A 189 2.39 -4.65 -13.78
CA GLY A 189 1.66 -5.88 -14.11
C GLY A 189 1.15 -5.89 -15.56
N THR A 190 0.49 -4.82 -16.00
CA THR A 190 -0.02 -4.67 -17.37
C THR A 190 1.10 -4.60 -18.39
N LEU A 191 2.16 -3.83 -18.12
CA LEU A 191 3.30 -3.69 -19.02
C LEU A 191 4.08 -5.01 -19.18
N CYS A 192 4.27 -5.76 -18.10
CA CYS A 192 4.86 -7.11 -18.16
C CYS A 192 3.96 -8.08 -18.93
N GLY A 193 2.63 -8.00 -18.75
CA GLY A 193 1.68 -8.79 -19.54
C GLY A 193 1.79 -8.49 -21.04
N LEU A 194 1.82 -7.21 -21.42
CA LEU A 194 2.00 -6.76 -22.80
C LEU A 194 3.35 -7.21 -23.39
N LEU A 195 4.43 -7.14 -22.60
CA LEU A 195 5.73 -7.69 -23.00
C LEU A 195 5.64 -9.19 -23.29
N GLY A 196 4.89 -9.94 -22.49
CA GLY A 196 4.59 -11.34 -22.74
C GLY A 196 3.79 -11.58 -24.02
N THR A 197 2.84 -10.71 -24.35
CA THR A 197 2.13 -10.75 -25.63
C THR A 197 3.08 -10.56 -26.81
N VAL A 198 3.92 -9.51 -26.74
CA VAL A 198 4.86 -9.18 -27.82
C VAL A 198 5.86 -10.30 -28.03
N THR A 199 6.45 -10.83 -26.96
CA THR A 199 7.41 -11.94 -27.04
C THR A 199 6.78 -13.24 -27.55
N GLY A 200 5.55 -13.57 -27.10
CA GLY A 200 4.80 -14.72 -27.61
C GLY A 200 4.48 -14.60 -29.10
N MET A 201 4.01 -13.43 -29.56
CA MET A 201 3.74 -13.18 -30.97
C MET A 201 5.01 -13.20 -31.84
N ILE A 202 6.14 -12.68 -31.35
CA ILE A 202 7.43 -12.78 -32.04
C ILE A 202 7.82 -14.25 -32.26
N LYS A 203 7.70 -15.09 -31.21
CA LYS A 203 7.95 -16.54 -31.34
C LYS A 203 7.00 -17.19 -32.35
N ALA A 204 5.71 -16.88 -32.25
CA ALA A 204 4.66 -17.43 -33.12
C ALA A 204 4.95 -17.16 -34.61
N PHE A 205 5.30 -15.91 -34.96
CA PHE A 205 5.63 -15.54 -36.35
C PHE A 205 7.02 -16.00 -36.79
N SER A 206 8.00 -16.10 -35.88
CA SER A 206 9.32 -16.64 -36.21
C SER A 206 9.27 -18.09 -36.69
N ALA A 207 8.36 -18.89 -36.11
CA ALA A 207 8.13 -20.28 -36.52
C ALA A 207 7.52 -20.42 -37.92
N LEU A 208 6.88 -19.36 -38.44
CA LEU A 208 6.37 -19.31 -39.82
C LEU A 208 7.44 -18.85 -40.82
N ALA A 209 8.44 -18.09 -40.37
CA ALA A 209 9.47 -17.50 -41.24
C ALA A 209 10.60 -18.48 -41.60
N THR A 210 10.81 -19.54 -40.81
CA THR A 210 11.75 -20.62 -41.12
C THR A 210 11.16 -21.50 -42.22
N GLY A 211 11.55 -21.26 -43.47
CA GLY A 211 10.96 -21.83 -44.68
C GLY A 211 10.63 -23.34 -44.61
N GLY A 212 9.40 -23.68 -45.00
CA GLY A 212 8.81 -25.02 -44.90
C GLY A 212 7.27 -24.93 -44.85
N ALA A 213 6.58 -26.05 -44.66
CA ALA A 213 5.15 -26.04 -44.36
C ALA A 213 4.91 -25.36 -42.99
N PRO A 214 3.88 -24.49 -42.85
CA PRO A 214 3.57 -23.84 -41.58
C PRO A 214 3.39 -24.84 -40.43
N ASP A 215 4.19 -24.69 -39.37
CA ASP A 215 4.02 -25.46 -38.13
C ASP A 215 2.90 -24.82 -37.29
N SER A 216 1.66 -25.20 -37.60
CA SER A 216 0.45 -24.69 -36.94
C SER A 216 0.46 -24.92 -35.43
N ALA A 217 1.14 -25.95 -34.94
CA ALA A 217 1.25 -26.23 -33.50
C ALA A 217 2.15 -25.21 -32.80
N LYS A 218 3.31 -24.88 -33.38
CA LYS A 218 4.18 -23.82 -32.83
C LYS A 218 3.53 -22.45 -32.88
N LEU A 219 2.80 -22.14 -33.95
CA LEU A 219 2.02 -20.91 -34.05
C LEU A 219 0.99 -20.81 -32.92
N ALA A 220 0.20 -21.88 -32.71
CA ALA A 220 -0.81 -21.92 -31.65
C ALA A 220 -0.18 -21.80 -30.25
N ASN A 221 0.97 -22.42 -30.01
CA ASN A 221 1.70 -22.31 -28.74
C ASN A 221 2.15 -20.87 -28.46
N GLY A 222 2.72 -20.16 -29.45
CA GLY A 222 3.12 -18.76 -29.27
C GLY A 222 1.96 -17.81 -29.01
N ILE A 223 0.80 -18.05 -29.65
CA ILE A 223 -0.44 -17.30 -29.38
C ILE A 223 -0.97 -17.62 -27.97
N SER A 224 -0.95 -18.88 -27.56
CA SER A 224 -1.37 -19.29 -26.21
C SER A 224 -0.49 -18.65 -25.13
N GLU A 225 0.83 -18.66 -25.33
CA GLU A 225 1.81 -17.97 -24.47
C GLU A 225 1.47 -16.48 -24.33
N ALA A 226 1.22 -15.80 -25.45
CA ALA A 226 0.85 -14.39 -25.46
C ALA A 226 -0.43 -14.11 -24.66
N LEU A 227 -1.47 -14.93 -24.82
CA LEU A 227 -2.74 -14.76 -24.13
C LEU A 227 -2.63 -15.00 -22.63
N ILE A 228 -1.88 -16.02 -22.21
CA ILE A 228 -1.69 -16.34 -20.78
C ILE A 228 -0.92 -15.24 -20.06
N ASN A 229 0.16 -14.73 -20.66
CA ASN A 229 0.91 -13.61 -20.09
C ASN A 229 0.05 -12.35 -19.97
N THR A 230 -0.80 -12.09 -20.96
CA THR A 230 -1.76 -10.97 -20.91
C THR A 230 -2.75 -11.14 -19.77
N ALA A 231 -3.38 -12.32 -19.66
CA ALA A 231 -4.38 -12.59 -18.63
C ALA A 231 -3.79 -12.47 -17.21
N THR A 232 -2.60 -13.01 -16.99
CA THR A 232 -1.90 -12.95 -15.69
C THR A 232 -1.43 -11.53 -15.34
N GLY A 233 -0.96 -10.75 -16.33
CA GLY A 233 -0.64 -9.34 -16.16
C GLY A 233 -1.85 -8.49 -15.76
N ILE A 234 -2.97 -8.62 -16.50
CA ILE A 234 -4.22 -7.90 -16.21
C ILE A 234 -4.76 -8.28 -14.83
N ALA A 235 -4.73 -9.58 -14.47
CA ALA A 235 -5.16 -10.04 -13.16
C ALA A 235 -4.34 -9.35 -12.06
N THR A 236 -3.01 -9.37 -12.17
CA THR A 236 -2.11 -8.71 -11.21
C THR A 236 -2.44 -7.23 -11.03
N SER A 237 -2.59 -6.51 -12.13
CA SER A 237 -2.92 -5.08 -12.10
C SER A 237 -4.30 -4.79 -11.53
N THR A 238 -5.28 -5.66 -11.79
CA THR A 238 -6.64 -5.53 -11.27
C THR A 238 -6.66 -5.69 -9.75
N PHE A 239 -5.99 -6.69 -9.21
CA PHE A 239 -5.88 -6.84 -7.75
C PHE A 239 -5.12 -5.67 -7.12
N ALA A 240 -4.03 -5.21 -7.76
CA ALA A 240 -3.25 -4.07 -7.28
C ALA A 240 -4.10 -2.80 -7.18
N ILE A 241 -4.88 -2.45 -8.22
CA ILE A 241 -5.66 -1.21 -8.23
C ILE A 241 -6.82 -1.25 -7.23
N VAL A 242 -7.48 -2.41 -7.09
CA VAL A 242 -8.56 -2.57 -6.11
C VAL A 242 -8.03 -2.39 -4.69
N LEU A 243 -6.91 -3.04 -4.36
CA LEU A 243 -6.30 -2.94 -3.02
C LEU A 243 -5.76 -1.54 -2.75
N TYR A 244 -5.09 -0.92 -3.74
CA TYR A 244 -4.65 0.47 -3.66
C TYR A 244 -5.82 1.40 -3.30
N ASN A 245 -6.93 1.34 -4.04
CA ASN A 245 -8.09 2.19 -3.80
C ASN A 245 -8.73 1.95 -2.43
N ILE A 246 -8.82 0.69 -1.99
CA ILE A 246 -9.34 0.36 -0.65
C ILE A 246 -8.46 0.99 0.45
N PHE A 247 -7.14 0.93 0.31
CA PHE A 247 -6.23 1.49 1.30
C PHE A 247 -6.24 3.02 1.28
N THR A 248 -6.24 3.65 0.10
CA THR A 248 -6.39 5.10 -0.04
C THR A 248 -7.67 5.58 0.63
N ALA A 249 -8.82 4.95 0.33
CA ALA A 249 -10.10 5.30 0.95
C ALA A 249 -10.10 5.14 2.49
N LYS A 250 -9.36 4.15 3.02
CA LYS A 250 -9.20 4.00 4.47
C LYS A 250 -8.33 5.11 5.07
N ILE A 251 -7.25 5.50 4.41
CA ILE A 251 -6.37 6.60 4.84
C ILE A 251 -7.16 7.90 4.82
N ASP A 252 -7.87 8.20 3.73
CA ASP A 252 -8.72 9.39 3.61
C ASP A 252 -9.74 9.47 4.76
N LYS A 253 -10.38 8.34 5.11
CA LYS A 253 -11.30 8.29 6.26
C LYS A 253 -10.65 8.64 7.60
N LEU A 254 -9.39 8.24 7.81
CA LEU A 254 -8.65 8.62 9.01
C LEU A 254 -8.33 10.12 8.99
N THR A 255 -7.89 10.65 7.85
CA THR A 255 -7.62 12.08 7.66
C THR A 255 -8.88 12.93 7.88
N TYR A 256 -10.02 12.54 7.30
CA TYR A 256 -11.29 13.22 7.55
C TYR A 256 -11.68 13.22 9.03
N SER A 257 -11.41 12.12 9.75
CA SER A 257 -11.68 12.04 11.18
C SER A 257 -10.78 12.96 12.01
N ILE A 258 -9.53 13.16 11.57
CA ILE A 258 -8.59 14.12 12.15
C ILE A 258 -9.09 15.54 11.92
N ASP A 259 -9.46 15.87 10.68
CA ASP A 259 -9.94 17.21 10.32
C ASP A 259 -11.22 17.57 11.08
N GLU A 260 -12.16 16.63 11.18
CA GLU A 260 -13.41 16.81 11.92
C GLU A 260 -13.16 17.08 13.41
N ALA A 261 -12.29 16.29 14.04
CA ALA A 261 -11.93 16.49 15.44
C ALA A 261 -11.14 17.79 15.63
N GLY A 262 -10.21 18.10 14.73
CA GLY A 262 -9.39 19.30 14.76
C GLY A 262 -10.21 20.58 14.64
N PHE A 263 -11.16 20.61 13.70
CA PHE A 263 -12.10 21.72 13.55
C PHE A 263 -12.92 21.92 14.83
N SER A 264 -13.41 20.84 15.45
CA SER A 264 -14.14 20.94 16.72
C SER A 264 -13.27 21.52 17.84
N ILE A 265 -11.99 21.13 17.95
CA ILE A 265 -11.08 21.68 18.98
C ILE A 265 -10.93 23.20 18.80
N VAL A 266 -10.67 23.64 17.57
CA VAL A 266 -10.46 25.06 17.25
C VAL A 266 -11.75 25.87 17.49
N GLN A 267 -12.89 25.36 17.05
CA GLN A 267 -14.19 26.02 17.21
C GLN A 267 -14.56 26.17 18.69
N THR A 268 -14.39 25.11 19.50
CA THR A 268 -14.70 25.19 20.93
C THR A 268 -13.73 26.11 21.67
N TYR A 269 -12.45 26.19 21.26
CA TYR A 269 -11.53 27.18 21.82
C TYR A 269 -12.05 28.60 21.57
N ALA A 270 -12.38 28.91 20.31
CA ALA A 270 -12.87 30.22 19.91
C ALA A 270 -14.20 30.59 20.58
N ALA A 271 -15.08 29.62 20.83
CA ALA A 271 -16.36 29.86 21.50
C ALA A 271 -16.19 30.18 23.00
N ASN A 272 -15.24 29.52 23.68
CA ASN A 272 -15.06 29.67 25.13
C ASN A 272 -14.18 30.86 25.53
N HIS A 273 -13.41 31.43 24.59
CA HIS A 273 -12.47 32.54 24.83
C HIS A 273 -12.84 33.78 23.98
N LYS A 274 -14.15 33.97 23.74
CA LYS A 274 -14.72 35.17 23.10
C LYS A 274 -14.91 36.31 24.09
#